data_AF-A0A2W0EKL3-F1
#
_entry.id   AF-A0A2W0EKL3-F1
#
_cell.length_a   1.000
_cell.length_b   1.000
_cell.length_c   1.000
_cell.angle_alpha   90.00
_cell.angle_beta   90.00
_cell.angle_gamma   90.00
#
_symmetry.space_group_name_H-M   'P 1'
#
loop_
_entity.id
_entity.type
_entity.pdbx_description
1 polymer ?
#
loop_
_entity_poly.entity_id
_entity_poly.type
_entity_poly.pdbx_seq_one_letter_code
_entity_poly.pdbx_strand_id
1 'polypeptide(L)'
;TVSRDSNLELIEFVRDYLRELGVDCELIYNAERTKANLLASVGPSVAGGIVLSGHTDVVPVDGQAWTVEPFCLSEAGGKLYGRGTADMKGYLASVLAAVPM
;
A
#
# COMPACT_ATOMS: atom_id res chain seq x y z
N THR A 1 -5.60 -5.99 1.26
CA THR A 1 -6.91 -5.90 0.60
C THR A 1 -6.87 -6.46 -0.82
N VAL A 2 -7.97 -7.07 -1.27
CA VAL A 2 -8.26 -7.51 -2.65
C VAL A 2 -9.15 -6.47 -3.31
N SER A 3 -9.08 -6.29 -4.62
CA SER A 3 -9.74 -5.20 -5.36
C SER A 3 -11.26 -5.10 -5.14
N ARG A 4 -11.94 -6.21 -4.90
CA ARG A 4 -13.39 -6.24 -4.60
C ARG A 4 -13.75 -5.84 -3.17
N ASP A 5 -12.79 -5.81 -2.26
CA ASP A 5 -12.98 -5.53 -0.84
C ASP A 5 -12.56 -4.10 -0.48
N SER A 6 -12.91 -3.66 0.73
CA SER A 6 -12.44 -2.38 1.27
C SER A 6 -10.91 -2.35 1.40
N ASN A 7 -10.28 -1.22 1.11
CA ASN A 7 -8.84 -1.01 1.37
C ASN A 7 -8.57 -0.21 2.65
N LEU A 8 -9.61 0.17 3.39
CA LEU A 8 -9.51 1.14 4.49
C LEU A 8 -8.55 0.69 5.59
N GLU A 9 -8.59 -0.58 6.02
CA GLU A 9 -7.66 -1.07 7.06
C GLU A 9 -6.19 -0.88 6.67
N LEU A 10 -5.86 -1.11 5.40
CA LEU A 10 -4.49 -0.90 4.89
C LEU A 10 -4.16 0.60 4.81
N ILE A 11 -5.10 1.41 4.33
CA ILE A 11 -4.93 2.87 4.26
C ILE A 11 -4.74 3.48 5.65
N GLU A 12 -5.49 3.03 6.64
CA GLU A 12 -5.39 3.47 8.03
C GLU A 12 -4.06 3.05 8.65
N PHE A 13 -3.62 1.82 8.40
CA PHE A 13 -2.29 1.36 8.81
C PHE A 13 -1.18 2.27 8.24
N VAL A 14 -1.23 2.59 6.94
CA VAL A 14 -0.22 3.46 6.31
C VAL A 14 -0.29 4.89 6.85
N ARG A 15 -1.50 5.43 7.06
CA ARG A 15 -1.70 6.74 7.69
C ARG A 15 -1.05 6.77 9.07
N ASP A 16 -1.32 5.79 9.90
CA ASP A 16 -0.84 5.78 11.29
C ASP A 16 0.68 5.60 11.33
N TYR A 17 1.24 4.75 10.48
CA TYR A 17 2.69 4.65 10.27
C TYR A 17 3.34 5.99 9.88
N LEU A 18 2.77 6.71 8.90
CA LEU A 18 3.30 8.01 8.46
C LEU A 18 3.15 9.09 9.54
N ARG A 19 2.07 9.07 10.31
CA ARG A 19 1.85 10.00 11.44
C ARG A 19 2.85 9.78 12.56
N GLU A 20 3.25 8.55 12.85
CA GLU A 20 4.33 8.25 13.80
C GLU A 20 5.67 8.87 13.39
N LEU A 21 5.87 9.09 12.08
CA LEU A 21 7.03 9.78 11.50
C LEU A 21 6.81 11.29 11.33
N GLY A 22 5.71 11.85 11.84
CA GLY A 22 5.39 13.27 11.73
C GLY A 22 4.94 13.73 10.34
N VAL A 23 4.52 12.81 9.47
CA VAL A 23 4.03 13.12 8.12
C VAL A 23 2.51 13.20 8.11
N ASP A 24 1.99 14.36 7.74
CA ASP A 24 0.54 14.56 7.57
C ASP A 24 0.02 13.85 6.31
N CYS A 25 -1.17 13.26 6.44
CA CYS A 25 -1.83 12.50 5.39
C CYS A 25 -3.27 13.00 5.17
N GLU A 26 -3.68 13.11 3.91
CA GLU A 26 -5.06 13.33 3.51
C GLU A 26 -5.67 12.01 3.00
N LEU A 27 -6.86 11.67 3.49
CA LEU A 27 -7.63 10.52 2.99
C LEU A 27 -8.77 10.98 2.09
N ILE A 28 -8.73 10.54 0.84
CA ILE A 28 -9.72 10.89 -0.18
C ILE A 28 -10.60 9.66 -0.42
N TYR A 29 -11.81 9.70 0.12
CA TYR A 29 -12.75 8.58 0.07
C TYR A 29 -13.54 8.54 -1.25
N ASN A 30 -13.95 7.33 -1.67
CA ASN A 30 -15.05 7.21 -2.63
C ASN A 30 -16.38 7.69 -2.01
N ALA A 31 -17.41 7.85 -2.85
CA ALA A 31 -18.72 8.34 -2.41
C ALA A 31 -19.34 7.49 -1.29
N GLU A 32 -19.18 6.16 -1.37
CA GLU A 32 -19.72 5.21 -0.39
C GLU A 32 -18.86 5.12 0.88
N ARG A 33 -17.69 5.77 0.91
CA ARG A 33 -16.70 5.70 1.99
C ARG A 33 -16.27 4.27 2.35
N THR A 34 -16.22 3.40 1.36
CA THR A 34 -15.77 2.01 1.47
C THR A 34 -14.33 1.80 1.01
N LYS A 35 -13.75 2.80 0.34
CA LYS A 35 -12.36 2.83 -0.11
C LYS A 35 -11.81 4.25 0.01
N ALA A 36 -10.49 4.36 0.11
CA ALA A 36 -9.81 5.65 0.10
C ALA A 36 -8.48 5.59 -0.64
N ASN A 37 -8.11 6.72 -1.23
CA ASN A 37 -6.73 7.04 -1.57
C ASN A 37 -6.09 7.76 -0.37
N LEU A 38 -4.77 7.60 -0.21
CA LEU A 38 -3.97 8.34 0.77
C LEU A 38 -2.99 9.22 0.02
N LEU A 39 -2.98 10.51 0.34
CA LEU A 39 -1.99 11.47 -0.13
C LEU A 39 -1.16 11.92 1.07
N ALA A 40 0.16 11.82 0.96
CA ALA A 40 1.10 12.31 1.97
C ALA A 40 2.18 13.14 1.29
N SER A 41 2.60 14.22 1.96
CA SER A 41 3.60 15.15 1.44
C SER A 41 4.73 15.28 2.44
N VAL A 42 5.97 15.10 1.96
CA VAL A 42 7.19 15.30 2.74
C VAL A 42 8.00 16.43 2.11
N GLY A 43 8.49 17.34 2.95
CA GLY A 43 9.22 18.53 2.52
C GLY A 43 8.34 19.78 2.46
N PRO A 44 8.86 20.89 1.90
CA PRO A 44 8.18 22.18 1.94
C PRO A 44 6.96 22.22 1.00
N SER A 45 5.92 22.96 1.39
CA SER A 45 4.74 23.23 0.56
C SER A 45 5.04 24.31 -0.48
N VAL A 46 5.68 23.91 -1.58
CA VAL A 46 6.07 24.77 -2.71
C VAL A 46 5.68 24.12 -4.04
N ALA A 47 5.63 24.92 -5.11
CA ALA A 47 5.33 24.42 -6.43
C ALA A 47 6.39 23.41 -6.94
N GLY A 48 5.94 22.35 -7.60
CA GLY A 48 6.80 21.28 -8.12
C GLY A 48 6.77 20.03 -7.24
N GLY A 49 7.81 19.20 -7.35
CA GLY A 49 7.94 17.95 -6.59
C GLY A 49 7.79 16.70 -7.45
N ILE A 50 7.83 15.55 -6.78
CA ILE A 50 7.70 14.22 -7.39
C ILE A 50 6.57 13.49 -6.68
N VAL A 51 5.66 12.89 -7.46
CA VAL A 51 4.60 12.04 -6.92
C VAL A 51 5.02 10.58 -7.10
N LEU A 52 5.21 9.89 -5.97
CA LEU A 52 5.38 8.44 -5.93
C LEU A 52 3.99 7.82 -5.82
N SER A 53 3.46 7.31 -6.93
CA SER A 53 2.08 6.81 -7.02
C SER A 53 2.04 5.29 -7.16
N GLY A 54 1.05 4.66 -6.54
CA GLY A 54 0.80 3.23 -6.63
C GLY A 54 -0.60 2.85 -6.14
N HIS A 55 -0.92 1.56 -6.21
CA HIS A 55 -2.20 1.02 -5.78
C HIS A 55 -2.02 -0.01 -4.65
N THR A 56 -3.00 -0.06 -3.75
CA THR A 56 -2.94 -0.88 -2.52
C THR A 56 -3.66 -2.22 -2.63
N ASP A 57 -4.56 -2.33 -3.61
CA ASP A 57 -5.34 -3.52 -3.85
C ASP A 57 -4.59 -4.53 -4.71
N VAL A 58 -5.16 -5.71 -4.85
CA VAL A 58 -4.58 -6.80 -5.63
C VAL A 58 -5.72 -7.56 -6.28
N VAL A 59 -5.44 -8.25 -7.38
CA VAL A 59 -6.45 -9.13 -8.00
C VAL A 59 -6.81 -10.30 -7.08
N PRO A 60 -8.06 -10.83 -7.19
CA PRO A 60 -8.46 -12.04 -6.47
C PRO A 60 -7.59 -13.25 -6.80
N VAL A 61 -7.63 -14.26 -5.94
CA VAL A 61 -6.85 -15.51 -6.09
C VAL A 61 -7.71 -16.73 -6.38
N ASP A 62 -9.04 -16.55 -6.48
CA ASP A 62 -9.99 -17.64 -6.67
C ASP A 62 -9.64 -18.48 -7.91
N GLY A 63 -9.60 -19.80 -7.75
CA GLY A 63 -9.31 -20.75 -8.84
C GLY A 63 -7.87 -20.74 -9.38
N GLN A 64 -6.95 -20.00 -8.76
CA GLN A 64 -5.53 -19.99 -9.16
C GLN A 64 -4.74 -21.10 -8.47
N ALA A 65 -3.78 -21.69 -9.17
CA ALA A 65 -2.94 -22.77 -8.67
C ALA A 65 -1.78 -22.24 -7.80
N TRP A 66 -2.10 -21.80 -6.59
CA TRP A 66 -1.10 -21.42 -5.59
C TRP A 66 -0.46 -22.65 -4.94
N THR A 67 0.87 -22.62 -4.78
CA THR A 67 1.64 -23.66 -4.09
C THR A 67 1.99 -23.30 -2.64
N VAL A 68 1.72 -22.05 -2.24
CA VAL A 68 1.85 -21.50 -0.89
C VAL A 68 0.63 -20.62 -0.61
N GLU A 69 0.33 -20.35 0.66
CA GLU A 69 -0.79 -19.49 1.03
C GLU A 69 -0.63 -18.07 0.46
N PRO A 70 -1.54 -17.59 -0.43
CA PRO A 70 -1.33 -16.37 -1.20
C PRO A 70 -1.19 -15.11 -0.35
N PHE A 71 -1.86 -15.05 0.79
CA PHE A 71 -1.85 -13.88 1.67
C PHE A 71 -0.95 -14.05 2.90
N CYS A 72 -0.19 -15.15 2.98
CA CYS A 72 0.86 -15.36 3.96
C CYS A 72 2.22 -15.29 3.24
N LEU A 73 3.01 -14.25 3.52
CA LEU A 73 4.30 -14.06 2.85
C LEU A 73 5.22 -15.25 3.15
N SER A 74 5.65 -15.95 2.09
CA SER A 74 6.53 -17.10 2.19
C SER A 74 7.85 -16.82 1.48
N GLU A 75 8.97 -17.23 2.07
CA GLU A 75 10.30 -17.09 1.44
C GLU A 75 10.82 -18.46 0.98
N ALA A 76 11.31 -18.54 -0.26
CA ALA A 76 12.01 -19.72 -0.76
C ALA A 76 13.02 -19.33 -1.85
N GLY A 77 14.25 -19.87 -1.76
CA GLY A 77 15.29 -19.64 -2.76
C GLY A 77 15.61 -18.15 -3.00
N GLY A 78 15.58 -17.34 -1.95
CA GLY A 78 15.83 -15.89 -2.02
C GLY A 78 14.70 -15.09 -2.69
N LYS A 79 13.51 -15.68 -2.84
CA LYS A 79 12.33 -15.02 -3.41
C LYS A 79 11.21 -14.97 -2.38
N LEU A 80 10.47 -13.87 -2.39
CA LEU A 80 9.28 -13.65 -1.58
C LEU A 80 8.02 -13.96 -2.41
N TYR A 81 7.22 -14.91 -1.94
CA TYR A 81 5.99 -15.36 -2.56
C TYR A 81 4.79 -14.88 -1.77
N GLY A 82 3.87 -14.21 -2.47
CA GLY A 82 2.62 -13.71 -1.90
C GLY A 82 1.91 -12.80 -2.89
N ARG A 83 0.58 -12.78 -2.84
CA ARG A 83 -0.27 -11.92 -3.66
C ARG A 83 -0.04 -10.46 -3.27
N GLY A 84 0.45 -9.69 -4.23
CA GLY A 84 0.74 -8.26 -4.08
C GLY A 84 2.21 -7.94 -3.87
N THR A 85 3.08 -8.94 -3.68
CA THR A 85 4.53 -8.74 -3.49
C THR A 85 5.15 -7.95 -4.64
N ALA A 86 4.95 -8.40 -5.88
CA ALA A 86 5.43 -7.70 -7.08
C ALA A 86 4.49 -6.58 -7.54
N ASP A 87 3.17 -6.79 -7.48
CA ASP A 87 2.15 -5.85 -7.98
C ASP A 87 1.14 -5.45 -6.88
N MET A 88 1.33 -4.32 -6.20
CA MET A 88 2.59 -3.53 -6.18
C MET A 88 3.02 -3.15 -4.76
N LYS A 89 2.64 -3.95 -3.77
CA LYS A 89 2.90 -3.68 -2.36
C LYS A 89 4.39 -3.67 -2.02
N GLY A 90 5.23 -4.40 -2.75
CA GLY A 90 6.69 -4.32 -2.59
C GLY A 90 7.23 -2.91 -2.90
N TYR A 91 6.71 -2.27 -3.95
CA TYR A 91 7.04 -0.87 -4.25
C TYR A 91 6.51 0.07 -3.16
N LEU A 92 5.26 -0.07 -2.74
CA LEU A 92 4.70 0.75 -1.66
C LEU A 92 5.50 0.63 -0.36
N ALA A 93 5.87 -0.59 0.03
CA ALA A 93 6.70 -0.83 1.21
C ALA A 93 8.08 -0.16 1.08
N SER A 94 8.68 -0.17 -0.11
CA SER A 94 9.96 0.48 -0.38
C SER A 94 9.86 2.01 -0.25
N VAL A 95 8.77 2.61 -0.74
CA VAL A 95 8.51 4.06 -0.59
C VAL A 95 8.32 4.43 0.87
N LEU A 96 7.50 3.67 1.61
CA LEU A 96 7.25 3.92 3.03
C LEU A 96 8.51 3.77 3.88
N ALA A 97 9.34 2.75 3.60
CA ALA A 97 10.61 2.55 4.30
C ALA A 97 11.65 3.65 4.03
N ALA A 98 11.49 4.42 2.95
CA ALA A 98 12.38 5.52 2.57
C ALA A 98 11.91 6.89 3.09
N VAL A 99 10.81 6.95 3.85
CA VAL A 99 10.36 8.19 4.48
C VAL A 99 11.45 8.69 5.45
N PRO A 100 11.90 9.95 5.33
CA PRO A 100 12.95 10.47 6.19
C PRO A 100 12.47 10.63 7.63
N MET A 101 13.34 10.28 8.58
CA MET A 101 13.18 10.50 10.03
C MET A 101 13.69 11.87 10.45
#